data_AF-A0A2U1M0Z6-F1
#
_entry.id   AF-A0A2U1M0Z6-F1
#
_cell.length_a   1.000
_cell.length_b   1.000
_cell.length_c   1.000
_cell.angle_alpha   90.00
_cell.angle_beta   90.00
_cell.angle_gamma   90.00
#
_symmetry.space_group_name_H-M   'P 1'
#
loop_
_entity.id
_entity.type
_entity.pdbx_description
1 polymer ?
#
loop_
_entity_poly.entity_id
_entity_poly.type
_entity_poly.pdbx_seq_one_letter_code
_entity_poly.pdbx_strand_id
1 'polypeptide(L)'
;MFSFPSFYLITTTLLLLFTTIPLNKSQPFSPRLLDSILQEHAFQPLSGHRTKTGVIYSGNVPSNLTGTSIAALRLRSGSLRRRGYSKYNEFSIPKGVVVSPYVKRVILVYHNLGNWSSVYYPLKGYVYLSNVVGLLAYNASDVYAKELQELDVRVSGYPFVVKFKDLKDDLPHGSLPKCVFFDLFGGVEFEKLVNGSVCVSVNQGHFGVVVEDGLSRLNSSDRNPSTLVLIAGLYLLMQVSK
;
A
#
# COMPACT_ATOMS: atom_id res chain seq x y z
N MET A 1 -69.04 25.31 -15.30
CA MET A 1 -68.18 25.23 -14.10
C MET A 1 -67.99 23.76 -13.76
N PHE A 2 -66.88 23.14 -14.16
CA PHE A 2 -66.46 21.84 -13.64
C PHE A 2 -65.01 21.97 -13.21
N SER A 3 -64.81 21.84 -11.90
CA SER A 3 -63.54 21.92 -11.19
C SER A 3 -62.89 20.54 -11.21
N PHE A 4 -61.62 20.44 -11.61
CA PHE A 4 -60.84 19.21 -11.57
C PHE A 4 -59.67 19.35 -10.57
N PRO A 5 -59.82 18.92 -9.31
CA PRO A 5 -58.72 18.81 -8.37
C PRO A 5 -58.30 17.33 -8.26
N SER A 6 -57.53 16.80 -9.21
CA SER A 6 -57.01 15.43 -9.06
C SER A 6 -55.66 15.14 -9.74
N PHE A 7 -55.10 16.06 -10.53
CA PHE A 7 -53.81 15.80 -11.18
C PHE A 7 -52.58 16.18 -10.34
N TYR A 8 -52.73 16.98 -9.28
CA TYR A 8 -51.59 17.44 -8.45
C TYR A 8 -51.12 16.43 -7.39
N LEU A 9 -51.93 15.43 -7.04
CA LEU A 9 -51.59 14.44 -6.01
C LEU A 9 -50.78 13.24 -6.55
N ILE A 10 -50.82 13.00 -7.86
CA ILE A 10 -50.09 11.89 -8.49
C ILE A 10 -48.65 12.31 -8.83
N THR A 11 -48.40 13.61 -9.10
CA THR A 11 -47.06 14.10 -9.43
C THR A 11 -46.13 14.25 -8.21
N THR A 12 -46.69 14.36 -7.00
CA THR A 12 -45.88 14.52 -5.77
C THR A 12 -45.43 13.21 -5.15
N THR A 13 -46.11 12.09 -5.43
CA THR A 13 -45.75 10.76 -4.91
C THR A 13 -44.68 10.06 -5.73
N LEU A 14 -44.49 10.41 -7.01
CA LEU A 14 -43.42 9.86 -7.85
C LEU A 14 -42.04 10.54 -7.63
N LEU A 15 -42.01 11.74 -7.03
CA LEU A 15 -40.77 12.47 -6.76
C LEU A 15 -40.07 12.05 -5.45
N LEU A 16 -40.73 11.26 -4.61
CA LEU A 16 -40.20 10.81 -3.31
C LEU A 16 -39.52 9.43 -3.35
N LEU A 17 -39.47 8.77 -4.51
CA LEU A 17 -38.80 7.47 -4.67
C LEU A 17 -37.34 7.53 -5.16
N PHE A 18 -36.77 8.73 -5.38
CA PHE A 18 -35.47 8.87 -6.07
C PHE A 18 -34.32 9.50 -5.30
N THR A 19 -34.34 9.57 -3.97
CA THR A 19 -33.15 10.06 -3.22
C THR A 19 -32.92 9.37 -1.89
N THR A 20 -32.81 8.03 -1.90
CA THR A 20 -31.89 7.35 -0.99
C THR A 20 -30.66 6.93 -1.78
N ILE A 21 -29.86 7.90 -2.21
CA ILE A 21 -28.48 7.62 -2.60
C ILE A 21 -27.82 7.14 -1.31
N PRO A 22 -27.42 5.86 -1.17
CA PRO A 22 -26.63 5.47 -0.01
C PRO A 22 -25.43 6.40 0.02
N LEU A 23 -25.17 7.03 1.17
CA LEU A 23 -23.96 7.81 1.38
C LEU A 23 -22.80 6.91 0.99
N ASN A 24 -22.27 7.13 -0.21
CA ASN A 24 -21.29 6.27 -0.81
C ASN A 24 -20.07 6.50 0.06
N LYS A 25 -19.80 5.58 1.00
CA LYS A 25 -18.59 5.58 1.79
C LYS A 25 -17.49 5.61 0.75
N SER A 26 -16.82 6.74 0.59
CA SER A 26 -15.91 6.95 -0.53
C SER A 26 -14.93 5.79 -0.50
N GLN A 27 -15.04 4.90 -1.49
CA GLN A 27 -14.09 3.82 -1.65
C GLN A 27 -12.71 4.49 -1.64
N PRO A 28 -11.76 4.03 -0.79
CA PRO A 28 -10.43 4.59 -0.85
C PRO A 28 -9.93 4.46 -2.30
N PHE A 29 -9.34 5.53 -2.80
CA PHE A 29 -8.78 5.56 -4.14
C PHE A 29 -7.86 4.35 -4.34
N SER A 30 -7.76 3.85 -5.58
CA SER A 30 -6.86 2.72 -5.86
C SER A 30 -5.43 3.08 -5.42
N PRO A 31 -4.61 2.11 -4.96
CA PRO A 31 -3.22 2.38 -4.57
C PRO A 31 -2.42 3.10 -5.66
N ARG A 32 -2.72 2.82 -6.94
CA ARG A 32 -2.10 3.48 -8.08
C ARG A 32 -2.47 4.96 -8.21
N LEU A 33 -3.74 5.30 -7.97
CA LEU A 33 -4.16 6.70 -7.95
C LEU A 33 -3.52 7.44 -6.76
N LEU A 34 -3.39 6.78 -5.61
CA LEU A 34 -2.63 7.32 -4.49
C LEU A 34 -1.17 7.58 -4.88
N ASP A 35 -0.49 6.64 -5.53
CA ASP A 35 0.89 6.81 -5.97
C ASP A 35 1.06 8.00 -6.92
N SER A 36 0.12 8.21 -7.87
CA SER A 36 0.14 9.38 -8.75
C SER A 36 -0.01 10.71 -7.98
N ILE A 37 -0.93 10.78 -7.02
CA ILE A 37 -1.12 11.97 -6.17
C ILE A 37 0.14 12.25 -5.35
N LEU A 38 0.70 11.23 -4.70
CA LEU A 38 1.90 11.38 -3.88
C LEU A 38 3.12 11.78 -4.73
N GLN A 39 3.23 11.23 -5.94
CA GLN A 39 4.27 11.57 -6.90
C GLN A 39 4.18 13.05 -7.33
N GLU A 40 3.00 13.56 -7.67
CA GLU A 40 2.82 14.97 -8.03
C GLU A 40 3.31 15.89 -6.90
N HIS A 41 2.88 15.61 -5.67
CA HIS A 41 3.27 16.37 -4.49
C HIS A 41 4.77 16.25 -4.14
N ALA A 42 5.37 15.08 -4.36
CA ALA A 42 6.81 14.87 -4.12
C ALA A 42 7.68 15.61 -5.15
N PHE A 43 7.15 15.92 -6.34
CA PHE A 43 7.87 16.63 -7.39
C PHE A 43 7.85 18.15 -7.23
N GLN A 44 6.88 18.72 -6.50
CA GLN A 44 6.77 20.17 -6.30
C GLN A 44 8.09 20.84 -5.84
N PRO A 45 8.85 20.31 -4.87
CA PRO A 45 10.13 20.88 -4.45
C PRO A 45 11.21 20.84 -5.53
N LEU A 46 11.03 20.00 -6.56
CA LEU A 46 11.99 19.81 -7.64
C LEU A 46 11.82 20.81 -8.81
N SER A 47 10.75 21.59 -8.83
CA SER A 47 10.45 22.56 -9.90
C SER A 47 11.37 23.78 -9.91
N GLY A 48 12.18 23.96 -8.86
CA GLY A 48 13.14 25.07 -8.76
C GLY A 48 14.36 24.94 -9.68
N HIS A 49 14.82 26.08 -10.23
CA HIS A 49 15.96 26.19 -11.15
C HIS A 49 17.31 25.66 -10.62
N ARG A 50 17.43 25.34 -9.32
CA ARG A 50 18.69 24.92 -8.66
C ARG A 50 18.60 23.56 -7.95
N THR A 51 17.71 22.67 -8.38
CA THR A 51 17.67 21.31 -7.82
C THR A 51 19.03 20.63 -7.92
N LYS A 52 19.48 20.03 -6.82
CA LYS A 52 20.75 19.30 -6.74
C LYS A 52 20.51 17.80 -6.87
N THR A 53 21.43 17.11 -7.53
CA THR A 53 21.39 15.64 -7.62
C THR A 53 21.91 15.05 -6.31
N GLY A 54 21.29 13.98 -5.81
CA GLY A 54 21.72 13.32 -4.58
C GLY A 54 21.28 14.02 -3.30
N VAL A 55 20.38 15.00 -3.38
CA VAL A 55 19.73 15.65 -2.24
C VAL A 55 18.30 15.13 -2.15
N ILE A 56 17.86 14.81 -0.94
CA ILE A 56 16.48 14.41 -0.65
C ILE A 56 15.66 15.67 -0.40
N TYR A 57 14.54 15.79 -1.08
CA TYR A 57 13.59 16.89 -0.93
C TYR A 57 12.28 16.33 -0.37
N SER A 58 11.89 16.76 0.83
CA SER A 58 10.59 16.42 1.40
C SER A 58 9.48 17.15 0.64
N GLY A 59 8.39 16.45 0.34
CA GLY A 59 7.21 17.02 -0.31
C GLY A 59 6.12 17.38 0.71
N ASN A 60 5.24 18.30 0.31
CA ASN A 60 4.06 18.64 1.09
C ASN A 60 2.95 17.66 0.77
N VAL A 61 2.41 17.00 1.79
CA VAL A 61 1.32 16.04 1.65
C VAL A 61 -0.03 16.77 1.56
N PRO A 62 -0.97 16.33 0.70
CA PRO A 62 -2.30 16.93 0.67
C PRO A 62 -3.07 16.69 1.99
N SER A 63 -3.94 17.63 2.37
CA SER A 63 -4.59 17.65 3.68
C SER A 63 -5.41 16.39 3.98
N ASN A 64 -5.97 15.76 2.95
CA ASN A 64 -6.71 14.51 3.04
C ASN A 64 -5.85 13.27 3.35
N LEU A 65 -4.51 13.38 3.30
CA LEU A 65 -3.55 12.32 3.60
C LEU A 65 -2.63 12.69 4.78
N THR A 66 -3.12 13.52 5.69
CA THR A 66 -2.38 13.92 6.90
C THR A 66 -1.84 12.69 7.65
N GLY A 67 -0.60 12.78 8.13
CA GLY A 67 0.11 11.68 8.78
C GLY A 67 0.90 10.78 7.84
N THR A 68 0.84 11.01 6.52
CA THR A 68 1.81 10.43 5.58
C THR A 68 3.06 11.32 5.48
N SER A 69 4.16 10.76 4.98
CA SER A 69 5.33 11.55 4.57
C SER A 69 5.79 11.14 3.18
N ILE A 70 6.27 12.10 2.41
CA ILE A 70 6.77 11.88 1.05
C ILE A 70 8.10 12.61 0.85
N ALA A 71 8.96 12.04 0.02
CA ALA A 71 10.20 12.69 -0.37
C ALA A 71 10.62 12.27 -1.78
N ALA A 72 11.28 13.17 -2.50
CA ALA A 72 11.85 12.88 -3.81
C ALA A 72 13.38 13.01 -3.80
N LEU A 73 14.03 12.10 -4.53
CA LEU A 73 15.49 12.05 -4.67
C LEU A 73 15.86 11.92 -6.14
N ARG A 74 16.48 12.97 -6.71
CA ARG A 74 16.97 12.94 -8.08
C ARG A 74 18.37 12.35 -8.16
N LEU A 75 18.56 11.34 -9.00
CA LEU A 75 19.85 10.68 -9.28
C LEU A 75 20.10 10.57 -10.79
N ARG A 76 21.37 10.30 -11.15
CA ARG A 76 21.73 9.85 -12.51
C ARG A 76 21.74 8.33 -12.53
N SER A 77 21.15 7.70 -13.53
CA SER A 77 21.05 6.23 -13.64
C SER A 77 22.42 5.56 -13.58
N GLY A 78 23.42 6.13 -14.27
CA GLY A 78 24.80 5.61 -14.21
C GLY A 78 25.50 5.77 -12.85
N SER A 79 25.07 6.73 -12.01
CA SER A 79 25.57 6.83 -10.62
C SER A 79 24.82 5.86 -9.71
N LEU A 80 23.50 5.76 -9.87
CA LEU A 80 22.65 4.82 -9.13
C LEU A 80 23.13 3.38 -9.36
N ARG A 81 23.35 2.96 -10.61
CA ARG A 81 23.89 1.64 -10.93
C ARG A 81 25.28 1.37 -10.32
N ARG A 82 26.20 2.34 -10.38
CA ARG A 82 27.58 2.13 -9.90
C ARG A 82 27.74 2.21 -8.39
N ARG A 83 26.93 3.05 -7.72
CA ARG A 83 27.14 3.42 -6.31
C ARG A 83 25.99 3.04 -5.39
N GLY A 84 24.79 2.80 -5.92
CA GLY A 84 23.59 2.69 -5.11
C GLY A 84 23.25 4.01 -4.39
N TYR A 85 22.42 3.93 -3.36
CA TYR A 85 22.11 5.03 -2.44
C TYR A 85 21.64 4.48 -1.09
N SER A 86 22.43 4.62 -0.03
CA SER A 86 22.22 3.89 1.24
C SER A 86 21.42 4.63 2.32
N LYS A 87 21.13 5.93 2.14
CA LYS A 87 20.52 6.78 3.18
C LYS A 87 19.21 7.41 2.70
N TYR A 88 18.29 6.61 2.17
CA TYR A 88 16.99 7.10 1.71
C TYR A 88 15.85 6.61 2.62
N ASN A 89 15.73 7.26 3.78
CA ASN A 89 14.78 6.88 4.82
C ASN A 89 14.95 5.41 5.23
N GLU A 90 13.91 4.59 5.14
CA GLU A 90 13.96 3.14 5.39
C GLU A 90 14.70 2.37 4.29
N PHE A 91 14.86 2.95 3.10
CA PHE A 91 15.43 2.28 1.94
C PHE A 91 16.94 2.49 1.84
N SER A 92 17.65 1.38 1.63
CA SER A 92 19.02 1.34 1.13
C SER A 92 19.05 0.63 -0.21
N ILE A 93 19.38 1.40 -1.24
CA ILE A 93 19.41 0.97 -2.63
C ILE A 93 20.81 0.44 -2.97
N PRO A 94 20.93 -0.82 -3.42
CA PRO A 94 22.23 -1.44 -3.65
C PRO A 94 22.91 -0.92 -4.92
N LYS A 95 24.17 -1.32 -5.09
CA LYS A 95 24.86 -1.22 -6.39
C LYS A 95 24.29 -2.25 -7.36
N GLY A 96 24.46 -2.01 -8.66
CA GLY A 96 24.03 -2.92 -9.71
C GLY A 96 22.58 -2.76 -10.15
N VAL A 97 21.87 -1.74 -9.65
CA VAL A 97 20.52 -1.40 -10.07
C VAL A 97 20.44 -1.16 -11.59
N VAL A 98 19.45 -1.79 -12.22
CA VAL A 98 19.08 -1.60 -13.62
C VAL A 98 17.76 -0.84 -13.65
N VAL A 99 17.71 0.22 -14.45
CA VAL A 99 16.52 1.05 -14.67
C VAL A 99 16.02 0.79 -16.09
N SER A 100 14.74 0.48 -16.23
CA SER A 100 14.09 0.15 -17.49
C SER A 100 12.78 0.95 -17.66
N PRO A 101 12.58 1.66 -18.79
CA PRO A 101 13.56 1.93 -19.84
C PRO A 101 14.74 2.78 -19.33
N TYR A 102 15.88 2.72 -20.05
CA TYR A 102 17.03 3.53 -19.67
C TYR A 102 16.75 5.02 -19.87
N VAL A 103 16.95 5.79 -18.81
CA VAL A 103 16.93 7.26 -18.84
C VAL A 103 18.21 7.81 -18.22
N LYS A 104 18.58 9.06 -18.53
CA LYS A 104 19.80 9.67 -17.96
C LYS A 104 19.64 10.05 -16.49
N ARG A 105 18.43 10.50 -16.12
CA ARG A 105 18.07 10.99 -14.79
C ARG A 105 16.81 10.30 -14.32
N VAL A 106 16.82 9.88 -13.06
CA VAL A 106 15.70 9.23 -12.38
C VAL A 106 15.36 10.06 -11.15
N ILE A 107 14.07 10.17 -10.86
CA ILE A 107 13.60 10.58 -9.54
C ILE A 107 13.07 9.35 -8.86
N LEU A 108 13.60 9.08 -7.67
CA LEU A 108 13.03 8.11 -6.75
C LEU A 108 12.06 8.86 -5.86
N VAL A 109 10.87 8.31 -5.66
CA VAL A 109 9.86 8.83 -4.76
C VAL A 109 9.67 7.83 -3.63
N TYR A 110 9.76 8.36 -2.42
CA TYR A 110 9.54 7.67 -1.17
C TYR A 110 8.18 8.07 -0.61
N HIS A 111 7.43 7.08 -0.14
CA HIS A 111 6.17 7.27 0.57
C HIS A 111 6.23 6.57 1.93
N ASN A 112 5.69 7.19 2.98
CA ASN A 112 5.32 6.53 4.24
C ASN A 112 3.84 6.78 4.46
N LEU A 113 3.03 5.73 4.44
CA LEU A 113 1.58 5.88 4.47
C LEU A 113 1.00 6.08 5.87
N GLY A 114 1.80 6.00 6.93
CA GLY A 114 1.29 6.24 8.28
C GLY A 114 0.02 5.43 8.58
N ASN A 115 -0.98 6.14 9.13
CA ASN A 115 -2.29 5.60 9.46
C ASN A 115 -3.13 5.14 8.24
N TRP A 116 -2.71 5.49 7.02
CA TRP A 116 -3.40 5.12 5.78
C TRP A 116 -3.01 3.75 5.25
N SER A 117 -2.03 3.10 5.88
CA SER A 117 -1.52 1.79 5.48
C SER A 117 -2.64 0.75 5.30
N SER A 118 -3.49 0.55 6.31
CA SER A 118 -4.59 -0.43 6.25
C SER A 118 -5.75 -0.02 5.35
N VAL A 119 -5.84 1.28 5.00
CA VAL A 119 -6.89 1.83 4.13
C VAL A 119 -6.57 1.52 2.67
N TYR A 120 -5.32 1.72 2.25
CA TYR A 120 -4.89 1.50 0.86
C TYR A 120 -4.34 0.10 0.61
N TYR A 121 -3.82 -0.56 1.64
CA TYR A 121 -3.30 -1.92 1.57
C TYR A 121 -4.02 -2.81 2.60
N PRO A 122 -5.32 -3.09 2.41
CA PRO A 122 -6.06 -3.94 3.32
C PRO A 122 -5.58 -5.40 3.22
N LEU A 123 -5.13 -5.98 4.34
CA LEU A 123 -4.75 -7.39 4.43
C LEU A 123 -5.69 -8.15 5.37
N LYS A 124 -6.43 -9.12 4.84
CA LYS A 124 -7.32 -9.95 5.66
C LYS A 124 -6.51 -10.96 6.48
N GLY A 125 -6.79 -11.04 7.78
CA GLY A 125 -6.12 -11.97 8.68
C GLY A 125 -4.70 -11.55 9.10
N TYR A 126 -4.34 -10.28 8.86
CA TYR A 126 -3.05 -9.73 9.26
C TYR A 126 -3.22 -8.36 9.93
N VAL A 127 -2.28 -8.05 10.83
CA VAL A 127 -2.18 -6.76 11.51
C VAL A 127 -0.83 -6.13 11.20
N TYR A 128 -0.83 -4.84 10.85
CA TYR A 128 0.37 -4.06 10.57
C TYR A 128 1.14 -3.68 11.83
N LEU A 129 2.40 -4.11 11.90
CA LEU A 129 3.40 -3.72 12.89
C LEU A 129 4.20 -2.48 12.45
N SER A 130 4.28 -2.21 11.15
CA SER A 130 4.86 -0.99 10.60
C SER A 130 3.87 -0.25 9.71
N ASN A 131 4.17 1.00 9.41
CA ASN A 131 3.53 1.67 8.28
C ASN A 131 3.99 1.03 6.96
N VAL A 132 3.15 1.10 5.94
CA VAL A 132 3.53 0.75 4.57
C VAL A 132 4.39 1.88 4.01
N VAL A 133 5.60 1.54 3.58
CA VAL A 133 6.54 2.45 2.93
C VAL A 133 6.73 2.06 1.47
N GLY A 134 6.74 3.04 0.57
CA GLY A 134 6.84 2.85 -0.88
C GLY A 134 8.13 3.43 -1.43
N LEU A 135 8.68 2.77 -2.45
CA LEU A 135 9.76 3.29 -3.28
C LEU A 135 9.39 3.08 -4.75
N LEU A 136 9.18 4.17 -5.48
CA LEU A 136 8.87 4.17 -6.91
C LEU A 136 9.87 5.03 -7.67
N ALA A 137 10.12 4.69 -8.93
CA ALA A 137 11.06 5.42 -9.78
C ALA A 137 10.36 6.01 -10.99
N TYR A 138 10.78 7.21 -11.39
CA TYR A 138 10.18 7.95 -12.49
C TYR A 138 11.24 8.58 -13.40
N ASN A 139 10.88 8.74 -14.67
CA ASN A 139 11.68 9.42 -15.66
C ASN A 139 11.84 10.89 -15.29
N ALA A 140 13.08 11.34 -15.12
CA ALA A 140 13.41 12.73 -14.79
C ALA A 140 14.19 13.44 -15.90
N SER A 141 13.95 13.04 -17.14
CA SER A 141 14.51 13.71 -18.32
C SER A 141 13.93 15.10 -18.49
N ASP A 142 12.63 15.26 -18.21
CA ASP A 142 11.95 16.54 -18.06
C ASP A 142 11.07 16.48 -16.80
N VAL A 143 11.44 17.25 -15.77
CA VAL A 143 10.74 17.27 -14.48
C VAL A 143 9.45 18.11 -14.54
N TYR A 144 9.28 18.90 -15.60
CA TYR A 144 8.09 19.73 -15.84
C TYR A 144 7.03 19.01 -16.69
N ALA A 145 7.32 17.78 -17.15
CA ALA A 145 6.35 16.95 -17.84
C ALA A 145 5.15 16.66 -16.93
N LYS A 146 3.93 16.81 -17.47
CA LYS A 146 2.68 16.58 -16.72
C LYS A 146 2.48 15.12 -16.32
N GLU A 147 3.01 14.19 -17.12
CA GLU A 147 2.91 12.75 -16.88
C GLU A 147 4.31 12.15 -16.92
N LEU A 148 4.86 11.90 -15.74
CA LEU A 148 6.19 11.34 -15.62
C LEU A 148 6.08 9.83 -15.69
N GLN A 149 6.72 9.28 -16.71
CA GLN A 149 6.74 7.84 -16.95
C GLN A 149 7.37 7.12 -15.75
N GLU A 150 6.60 6.22 -15.12
CA GLU A 150 7.12 5.27 -14.13
C GLU A 150 8.15 4.35 -14.78
N LEU A 151 9.24 4.11 -14.07
CA LEU A 151 10.34 3.27 -14.49
C LEU A 151 10.35 2.01 -13.64
N ASP A 152 10.69 0.89 -14.25
CA ASP A 152 10.98 -0.34 -13.57
C ASP A 152 12.43 -0.31 -13.06
N VAL A 153 12.61 -0.58 -11.78
CA VAL A 153 13.92 -0.63 -11.14
C VAL A 153 14.10 -1.99 -10.52
N ARG A 154 15.07 -2.73 -11.06
CA ARG A 154 15.40 -4.08 -10.65
C ARG A 154 16.86 -4.17 -10.26
N VAL A 155 17.16 -5.11 -9.38
CA VAL A 155 18.53 -5.43 -8.97
C VAL A 155 18.90 -6.81 -9.47
N SER A 156 20.10 -6.95 -10.03
CA SER A 156 20.60 -8.21 -10.59
C SER A 156 21.57 -8.95 -9.66
N GLY A 157 21.74 -8.49 -8.43
CA GLY A 157 22.76 -9.01 -7.51
C GLY A 157 22.37 -8.84 -6.05
N TYR A 158 22.65 -7.67 -5.47
CA TYR A 158 22.25 -7.38 -4.09
C TYR A 158 20.81 -6.86 -4.05
N PRO A 159 19.97 -7.32 -3.12
CA PRO A 159 18.58 -6.85 -3.01
C PRO A 159 18.50 -5.42 -2.46
N PHE A 160 17.38 -4.75 -2.73
CA PHE A 160 16.93 -3.61 -1.93
C PHE A 160 16.82 -4.03 -0.46
N VAL A 161 17.21 -3.12 0.42
CA VAL A 161 17.09 -3.30 1.86
C VAL A 161 16.13 -2.25 2.38
N VAL A 162 15.07 -2.70 3.06
CA VAL A 162 14.08 -1.85 3.71
C VAL A 162 14.17 -2.11 5.21
N LYS A 163 14.71 -1.15 5.96
CA LYS A 163 14.93 -1.28 7.40
C LYS A 163 13.92 -0.44 8.17
N PHE A 164 13.03 -1.12 8.88
CA PHE A 164 12.08 -0.48 9.78
C PHE A 164 12.77 -0.21 11.13
N LYS A 165 12.69 1.03 11.61
CA LYS A 165 13.25 1.42 12.92
C LYS A 165 12.26 1.20 14.05
N ASP A 166 11.00 1.55 13.79
CA ASP A 166 9.93 1.54 14.78
C ASP A 166 8.88 0.51 14.33
N LEU A 167 8.89 -0.65 14.98
CA LEU A 167 7.80 -1.62 14.89
C LEU A 167 6.94 -1.46 16.14
N LYS A 168 5.63 -1.64 16.01
CA LYS A 168 4.74 -1.67 17.17
C LYS A 168 5.14 -2.81 18.08
N ASP A 169 5.39 -2.51 19.35
CA ASP A 169 5.92 -3.46 20.34
C ASP A 169 4.86 -4.42 20.92
N ASP A 170 3.58 -4.14 20.69
CA ASP A 170 2.43 -4.91 21.22
C ASP A 170 2.19 -6.19 20.42
N LEU A 171 3.19 -7.08 20.37
CA LEU A 171 3.03 -8.41 19.78
C LEU A 171 2.57 -9.44 20.83
N PRO A 172 1.53 -10.22 20.54
CA PRO A 172 1.25 -11.43 21.30
C PRO A 172 2.48 -12.35 21.33
N HIS A 173 2.80 -12.94 22.48
CA HIS A 173 3.89 -13.91 22.59
C HIS A 173 3.75 -15.04 21.55
N GLY A 174 4.84 -15.35 20.84
CA GLY A 174 4.83 -16.36 19.77
C GLY A 174 4.32 -15.88 18.40
N SER A 175 4.11 -14.57 18.25
CA SER A 175 3.91 -13.93 16.95
C SER A 175 5.18 -14.01 16.09
N LEU A 176 5.02 -14.33 14.82
CA LEU A 176 6.11 -14.35 13.84
C LEU A 176 5.87 -13.24 12.82
N PRO A 177 6.56 -12.10 12.95
CA PRO A 177 6.48 -11.03 11.98
C PRO A 177 6.90 -11.52 10.59
N LYS A 178 6.25 -10.98 9.57
CA LYS A 178 6.56 -11.21 8.15
C LYS A 178 6.69 -9.86 7.45
N CYS A 179 7.64 -9.79 6.53
CA CYS A 179 7.63 -8.76 5.51
C CYS A 179 6.46 -9.02 4.60
N VAL A 180 5.73 -7.96 4.26
CA VAL A 180 4.76 -7.98 3.17
C VAL A 180 5.25 -7.03 2.09
N PHE A 181 5.30 -7.52 0.85
CA PHE A 181 5.61 -6.77 -0.35
C PHE A 181 4.37 -6.66 -1.21
N PHE A 182 4.08 -5.45 -1.67
CA PHE A 182 3.04 -5.15 -2.64
C PHE A 182 3.73 -4.73 -3.92
N ASP A 183 3.46 -5.48 -4.98
CA ASP A 183 3.95 -5.12 -6.30
C ASP A 183 3.09 -4.00 -6.91
N LEU A 184 3.53 -3.53 -8.06
CA LEU A 184 2.92 -2.45 -8.81
C LEU A 184 1.58 -2.83 -9.47
N PHE A 185 1.24 -4.12 -9.49
CA PHE A 185 0.10 -4.71 -10.18
C PHE A 185 -0.94 -5.31 -9.21
N GLY A 186 -0.78 -5.10 -7.90
CA GLY A 186 -1.69 -5.57 -6.86
C GLY A 186 -1.39 -6.97 -6.32
N GLY A 187 -0.27 -7.56 -6.71
CA GLY A 187 0.27 -8.78 -6.11
C GLY A 187 0.77 -8.54 -4.69
N VAL A 188 0.64 -9.57 -3.85
CA VAL A 188 1.03 -9.53 -2.44
C VAL A 188 1.90 -10.74 -2.15
N GLU A 189 3.11 -10.49 -1.64
CA GLU A 189 4.08 -11.52 -1.29
C GLU A 189 4.49 -11.36 0.18
N PHE A 190 4.74 -12.49 0.83
CA PHE A 190 5.17 -12.52 2.23
C PHE A 190 6.53 -13.19 2.36
N GLU A 191 7.44 -12.54 3.07
CA GLU A 191 8.78 -13.06 3.32
C GLU A 191 9.15 -12.98 4.81
N LYS A 192 10.17 -13.75 5.21
CA LYS A 192 10.72 -13.67 6.57
C LYS A 192 11.53 -12.39 6.72
N LEU A 193 11.46 -11.76 7.89
CA LEU A 193 12.34 -10.64 8.20
C LEU A 193 13.77 -11.13 8.36
N VAL A 194 14.70 -10.32 7.87
CA VAL A 194 16.12 -10.41 8.19
C VAL A 194 16.37 -9.58 9.45
N ASN A 195 17.11 -10.13 10.41
CA ASN A 195 17.49 -9.44 11.66
C ASN A 195 16.32 -8.79 12.42
N GLY A 196 15.12 -9.36 12.33
CA GLY A 196 13.93 -8.94 13.08
C GLY A 196 13.24 -7.64 12.64
N SER A 197 13.82 -6.85 11.74
CA SER A 197 13.21 -5.58 11.27
C SER A 197 13.52 -5.19 9.82
N VAL A 198 14.15 -6.08 9.05
CA VAL A 198 14.58 -5.80 7.68
C VAL A 198 13.83 -6.65 6.67
N CYS A 199 13.28 -5.99 5.65
CA CYS A 199 12.79 -6.62 4.43
C CYS A 199 13.82 -6.49 3.31
N VAL A 200 13.91 -7.52 2.48
CA VAL A 200 14.74 -7.55 1.29
C VAL A 200 13.86 -7.79 0.07
N SER A 201 14.21 -7.20 -1.07
CA SER A 201 13.48 -7.46 -2.32
C SER A 201 14.36 -7.16 -3.53
N VAL A 202 14.04 -7.78 -4.66
CA VAL A 202 14.70 -7.51 -5.94
C VAL A 202 13.99 -6.43 -6.77
N ASN A 203 12.78 -6.05 -6.37
CA ASN A 203 11.90 -5.13 -7.09
C ASN A 203 11.61 -3.88 -6.25
N GLN A 204 11.24 -2.79 -6.94
CA GLN A 204 10.62 -1.63 -6.32
C GLN A 204 9.14 -1.89 -6.01
N GLY A 205 8.54 -1.11 -5.12
CA GLY A 205 7.14 -1.23 -4.72
C GLY A 205 6.93 -0.81 -3.27
N HIS A 206 5.95 -1.41 -2.61
CA HIS A 206 5.55 -1.02 -1.25
C HIS A 206 5.77 -2.16 -0.27
N PHE A 207 6.20 -1.81 0.94
CA PHE A 207 6.68 -2.75 1.95
C PHE A 207 6.07 -2.43 3.30
N GLY A 208 5.77 -3.46 4.06
CA GLY A 208 5.40 -3.34 5.46
C GLY A 208 5.82 -4.56 6.26
N VAL A 209 5.61 -4.49 7.57
CA VAL A 209 5.79 -5.60 8.49
C VAL A 209 4.44 -5.92 9.11
N VAL A 210 4.06 -7.19 9.08
CA VAL A 210 2.77 -7.68 9.57
C VAL A 210 2.94 -8.91 10.43
N VAL A 211 1.91 -9.20 11.22
CA VAL A 211 1.73 -10.47 11.94
C VAL A 211 0.37 -11.05 11.57
N GLU A 212 0.26 -12.37 11.54
CA GLU A 212 -1.04 -13.05 11.44
C GLU A 212 -1.92 -12.69 12.64
N ASP A 213 -3.15 -12.29 12.36
CA ASP A 213 -4.17 -12.10 13.38
C ASP A 213 -4.48 -13.46 14.04
N GLY A 214 -4.45 -13.52 15.38
CA GLY A 214 -4.74 -14.76 16.13
C GLY A 214 -6.13 -15.35 15.81
N LEU A 215 -7.08 -14.53 15.35
CA LEU A 215 -8.38 -15.00 14.87
C LEU A 215 -8.27 -15.91 13.62
N SER A 216 -7.23 -15.72 12.80
CA SER A 216 -6.95 -16.60 11.65
C SER A 216 -6.37 -17.97 12.07
N ARG A 217 -5.70 -18.04 13.23
CA ARG A 217 -5.22 -19.30 13.83
C ARG A 217 -6.38 -20.15 14.37
N LEU A 218 -7.40 -19.52 14.94
CA LEU A 218 -8.59 -20.23 15.42
C LEU A 218 -9.37 -20.87 14.26
N ASN A 219 -9.48 -20.19 13.12
CA ASN A 219 -10.11 -20.75 11.91
C ASN A 219 -9.32 -21.87 11.24
N SER A 220 -8.01 -22.02 11.52
CA SER A 220 -7.18 -23.10 10.98
C SER A 220 -7.12 -24.32 11.90
N SER A 221 -7.17 -24.13 13.22
CA SER A 221 -7.26 -25.24 14.20
C SER A 221 -8.62 -25.92 14.27
N ASP A 222 -9.72 -25.25 13.86
CA ASP A 222 -11.07 -25.83 13.90
C ASP A 222 -11.38 -26.81 12.75
N ARG A 223 -10.40 -27.04 11.84
CA ARG A 223 -10.43 -28.17 10.90
C ARG A 223 -9.77 -29.40 11.51
N ASN A 224 -10.20 -29.79 12.70
CA ASN A 224 -9.85 -31.09 13.27
C ASN A 224 -10.98 -32.08 12.93
N PRO A 225 -10.75 -33.16 12.15
CA PRO A 225 -11.81 -34.10 11.74
C PRO A 225 -12.52 -34.76 12.93
N SER A 226 -11.94 -34.72 14.12
CA SER A 226 -12.54 -35.23 15.37
C SER A 226 -13.79 -34.46 15.82
N THR A 227 -13.88 -33.15 15.54
CA THR A 227 -15.02 -32.31 15.96
C THR A 227 -16.25 -32.57 15.07
N LEU A 228 -16.04 -32.85 13.78
CA LEU A 228 -17.09 -33.23 12.84
C LEU A 228 -17.72 -34.59 13.19
N VAL A 229 -16.94 -35.54 13.70
CA VAL A 229 -17.45 -36.86 14.15
C VAL A 229 -18.34 -36.72 15.39
N LEU A 230 -17.99 -35.82 16.33
CA LEU A 230 -18.81 -35.54 17.51
C LEU A 230 -20.15 -34.89 17.15
N ILE A 231 -20.14 -33.95 16.21
CA ILE A 231 -21.37 -33.27 15.75
C ILE A 231 -22.28 -34.24 14.97
N ALA A 232 -21.71 -35.08 14.10
CA ALA A 232 -22.47 -36.12 13.39
C ALA A 232 -23.03 -37.20 14.34
N GLY A 233 -22.26 -37.59 15.36
CA GLY A 233 -22.67 -38.56 16.38
C GLY A 233 -23.83 -38.07 17.26
N LEU A 234 -23.82 -36.80 17.67
CA LEU A 234 -24.96 -36.20 18.37
C LEU A 234 -26.20 -36.09 17.49
N TYR A 235 -26.04 -35.77 16.20
CA TYR A 235 -27.16 -35.68 15.26
C TYR A 235 -27.83 -37.05 15.03
N LEU A 236 -27.05 -38.13 14.95
CA LEU A 236 -27.58 -39.50 14.87
C LEU A 236 -28.27 -39.93 16.17
N LEU A 237 -27.70 -39.62 17.33
CA LEU A 237 -28.33 -39.95 18.63
C LEU A 237 -29.66 -39.23 18.85
N MET A 238 -29.81 -38.01 18.31
CA MET A 238 -31.08 -37.28 18.36
C MET A 238 -32.14 -37.80 17.39
N GLN A 239 -31.75 -38.53 16.32
CA GLN A 239 -32.70 -39.14 15.37
C GLN A 239 -33.18 -40.53 15.79
N VAL A 240 -32.47 -41.21 16.70
CA VAL A 240 -32.85 -42.56 17.20
C VAL A 240 -33.83 -42.49 18.39
N SER A 241 -34.08 -41.29 18.95
CA SER A 241 -34.97 -41.10 20.11
C SER A 241 -36.39 -40.60 19.75
N LYS A 242 -36.90 -40.93 18.55
CA LYS A 242 -38.31 -40.73 18.17
C LYS A 242 -38.96 -42.03 17.75
#